data_AF-A0A1S4J568-F1
#
_entry.id   AF-A0A1S4J568-F1
#
_cell.length_a   1.000
_cell.length_b   1.000
_cell.length_c   1.000
_cell.angle_alpha   90.00
_cell.angle_beta   90.00
_cell.angle_gamma   90.00
#
_symmetry.space_group_name_H-M   'P 1'
#
loop_
_entity.id
_entity.type
_entity.pdbx_description
1 polymer ?
#
loop_
_entity_poly.entity_id
_entity_poly.type
_entity_poly.pdbx_seq_one_letter_code
_entity_poly.pdbx_strand_id
1 'polypeptide(L)'
;MPPDIDPDIICFKHCKRNIFTFTVPNHCPKCNQPLTEAENLCPFALPPIFVNATQTPCAVILRPSTGDFWSDFHNTTNLHIALTDADGSIVEFDQPGLTRTVARRVDRSRWGQCLLILQVPESWQYEWEQQLHHVVEERGWRDREYDEDQLNCFSFVLEFLRFLRYGDYWKYADSRERFSTEFIVPKTRTVAKYITIFRRIREHGYWAELDQ
;
A
#
# COMPACT_ATOMS: atom_id res chain seq x y z
N MET A 1 19.91 -17.04 -4.22
CA MET A 1 19.04 -16.22 -3.35
C MET A 1 17.80 -17.04 -3.03
N PRO A 2 17.35 -17.08 -1.77
CA PRO A 2 16.03 -17.64 -1.48
C PRO A 2 14.97 -16.87 -2.27
N PRO A 3 13.93 -17.54 -2.79
CA PRO A 3 12.97 -16.96 -3.74
C PRO A 3 12.00 -15.91 -3.17
N ASP A 4 12.09 -15.57 -1.88
CA ASP A 4 11.00 -14.87 -1.15
C ASP A 4 11.37 -13.46 -0.62
N ILE A 5 12.50 -12.87 -1.01
CA ILE A 5 12.84 -11.49 -0.62
C ILE A 5 13.16 -10.69 -1.88
N ASP A 6 12.24 -9.81 -2.26
CA ASP A 6 12.47 -8.82 -3.32
C ASP A 6 13.63 -7.91 -2.90
N PRO A 7 14.66 -7.72 -3.75
CA PRO A 7 15.81 -6.89 -3.41
C PRO A 7 15.43 -5.41 -3.28
N ASP A 8 16.08 -4.73 -2.33
CA ASP A 8 15.93 -3.30 -2.15
C ASP A 8 16.33 -2.52 -3.42
N ILE A 9 15.57 -1.49 -3.77
CA ILE A 9 15.94 -0.57 -4.84
C ILE A 9 16.86 0.49 -4.24
N ILE A 10 18.10 0.55 -4.72
CA ILE A 10 19.08 1.56 -4.33
C ILE A 10 19.06 2.68 -5.35
N CYS A 11 19.00 3.93 -4.88
CA CYS A 11 19.10 5.14 -5.69
C CYS A 11 20.41 5.87 -5.37
N PHE A 12 21.13 6.32 -6.39
CA PHE A 12 22.29 7.20 -6.27
C PHE A 12 22.33 8.20 -7.43
N LYS A 13 23.06 9.30 -7.26
CA LYS A 13 23.20 10.32 -8.31
C LYS A 13 24.49 10.16 -9.09
N HIS A 14 24.39 10.08 -10.41
CA HIS A 14 25.53 10.13 -11.34
C HIS A 14 25.06 10.63 -12.71
N CYS A 15 25.95 11.15 -13.56
CA CYS A 15 25.57 11.73 -14.86
C CYS A 15 24.47 12.81 -14.77
N LYS A 16 24.36 13.53 -13.65
CA LYS A 16 23.26 14.47 -13.32
C LYS A 16 21.86 13.84 -13.24
N ARG A 17 21.78 12.51 -13.12
CA ARG A 17 20.53 11.74 -13.07
C ARG A 17 20.46 10.88 -11.83
N ASN A 18 19.25 10.50 -11.45
CA ASN A 18 19.04 9.44 -10.47
C ASN A 18 19.18 8.09 -11.19
N ILE A 19 20.10 7.25 -10.71
CA ILE A 19 20.31 5.88 -11.18
C ILE A 19 19.83 4.92 -10.09
N PHE A 20 19.07 3.91 -10.52
CA PHE A 20 18.46 2.92 -9.66
C PHE A 20 18.96 1.52 -10.01
N THR A 21 19.35 0.75 -9.00
CA THR A 21 19.88 -0.63 -9.11
C THR A 21 19.49 -1.46 -7.88
N PHE A 22 19.72 -2.78 -7.90
CA PHE A 22 19.58 -3.62 -6.69
C PHE A 22 20.84 -3.65 -5.82
N THR A 23 21.99 -3.39 -6.43
CA THR A 23 23.29 -3.25 -5.77
C THR A 23 24.05 -2.12 -6.46
N VAL A 24 24.84 -1.34 -5.71
CA VAL A 24 25.66 -0.27 -6.31
C VAL A 24 26.77 -0.93 -7.15
N PRO A 25 26.82 -0.69 -8.48
CA PRO A 25 27.86 -1.29 -9.31
C PRO A 25 29.20 -0.55 -9.14
N ASN A 26 30.31 -1.16 -9.58
CA ASN A 26 31.62 -0.51 -9.57
C ASN A 26 31.78 0.54 -10.69
N HIS A 27 30.97 0.44 -11.75
CA HIS A 27 30.99 1.36 -12.90
C HIS A 27 29.57 1.84 -13.18
N CYS A 28 29.45 3.10 -13.58
CA CYS A 28 28.18 3.70 -13.93
C CYS A 28 27.59 2.99 -15.17
N PRO A 29 26.38 2.42 -15.09
CA PRO A 29 25.80 1.66 -16.20
C PRO A 29 25.44 2.54 -17.41
N LYS A 30 25.53 3.87 -17.29
CA LYS A 30 25.29 4.83 -18.39
C LYS A 30 26.55 5.27 -19.10
N CYS A 31 27.57 5.74 -18.38
CA CYS A 31 28.79 6.32 -18.96
C CYS A 31 30.03 5.43 -18.81
N ASN A 32 29.88 4.29 -18.11
CA ASN A 32 30.94 3.32 -17.82
C ASN A 32 32.14 3.89 -17.02
N GLN A 33 31.99 5.07 -16.41
CA GLN A 33 33.00 5.62 -15.50
C GLN A 33 32.96 4.91 -14.14
N PRO A 34 34.11 4.74 -13.47
CA PRO A 34 34.18 4.11 -12.16
C PRO A 34 33.42 4.93 -11.13
N LEU A 35 32.54 4.28 -10.38
CA LEU A 35 31.80 4.87 -9.27
C LEU A 35 32.72 4.88 -8.05
N THR A 36 33.41 6.00 -7.84
CA THR A 36 34.37 6.13 -6.73
C THR A 36 33.75 6.84 -5.53
N GLU A 37 34.25 6.58 -4.33
CA GLU A 37 33.80 7.26 -3.09
C GLU A 37 33.91 8.79 -3.19
N ALA A 38 34.78 9.31 -4.06
CA ALA A 38 34.97 10.74 -4.30
C ALA A 38 33.79 11.42 -5.03
N GLU A 39 32.91 10.67 -5.70
CA GLU A 39 31.83 11.23 -6.54
C GLU A 39 30.58 11.67 -5.74
N ASN A 40 30.60 11.67 -4.40
CA ASN A 40 29.45 12.01 -3.55
C ASN A 40 28.15 11.30 -4.00
N LEU A 41 28.25 10.00 -4.29
CA LEU A 41 27.16 9.19 -4.84
C LEU A 41 25.95 9.10 -3.90
N CYS A 42 26.20 9.13 -2.59
CA CYS A 42 25.22 9.06 -1.50
C CYS A 42 24.09 8.05 -1.78
N PRO A 43 24.41 6.75 -1.97
CA PRO A 43 23.41 5.74 -2.25
C PRO A 43 22.45 5.59 -1.07
N PHE A 44 21.17 5.47 -1.35
CA PHE A 44 20.14 5.16 -0.35
C PHE A 44 19.16 4.14 -0.89
N ALA A 45 18.69 3.25 0.00
CA ALA A 45 17.60 2.35 -0.32
C ALA A 45 16.29 3.15 -0.35
N LEU A 46 15.47 2.94 -1.38
CA LEU A 46 14.11 3.43 -1.38
C LEU A 46 13.36 2.79 -0.20
N PRO A 47 12.54 3.56 0.53
CA PRO A 47 11.80 3.01 1.65
C PRO A 47 10.81 1.94 1.15
N PRO A 48 10.53 0.90 1.97
CA PRO A 48 9.52 -0.09 1.65
C PRO A 48 8.15 0.60 1.51
N ILE A 49 7.45 0.28 0.42
CA ILE A 49 6.13 0.86 0.10
C ILE A 49 4.96 -0.05 0.50
N PHE A 50 5.25 -1.30 0.87
CA PHE A 50 4.26 -2.28 1.29
C PHE A 50 4.39 -2.58 2.78
N VAL A 51 3.26 -2.84 3.41
CA VAL A 51 3.16 -3.26 4.81
C VAL A 51 2.47 -4.61 4.90
N ASN A 52 2.80 -5.38 5.94
CA ASN A 52 2.03 -6.55 6.31
C ASN A 52 0.83 -6.11 7.16
N ALA A 53 -0.38 -6.43 6.72
CA ALA A 53 -1.61 -6.06 7.41
C ALA A 53 -1.61 -6.49 8.88
N THR A 54 -1.23 -7.74 9.16
CA THR A 54 -1.28 -8.32 10.51
C THR A 54 -0.27 -7.72 11.49
N GLN A 55 0.70 -6.96 10.99
CA GLN A 55 1.70 -6.24 11.78
C GLN A 55 1.43 -4.72 11.83
N THR A 56 0.31 -4.28 11.25
CA THR A 56 -0.05 -2.87 11.13
C THR A 56 -1.40 -2.65 11.80
N PRO A 57 -1.45 -2.52 13.14
CA PRO A 57 -2.70 -2.38 13.88
C PRO A 57 -3.37 -1.02 13.62
N CYS A 58 -4.69 -1.01 13.77
CA CYS A 58 -5.56 0.17 13.64
C CYS A 58 -5.27 0.99 12.36
N ALA A 59 -5.36 0.32 11.22
CA ALA A 59 -5.03 0.89 9.93
C ALA A 59 -6.09 0.64 8.86
N VAL A 60 -6.12 1.54 7.88
CA VAL A 60 -6.80 1.34 6.59
C VAL A 60 -5.76 0.87 5.59
N ILE A 61 -6.01 -0.30 5.01
CA ILE A 61 -5.09 -0.98 4.11
C ILE A 61 -5.74 -1.27 2.76
N LEU A 62 -4.93 -1.31 1.72
CA LEU A 62 -5.36 -1.54 0.34
C LEU A 62 -4.51 -2.63 -0.30
N ARG A 63 -5.14 -3.55 -1.04
CA ARG A 63 -4.46 -4.58 -1.84
C ARG A 63 -5.11 -4.69 -3.23
N PRO A 64 -4.46 -5.32 -4.22
CA PRO A 64 -5.14 -5.74 -5.44
C PRO A 64 -6.24 -6.75 -5.11
N SER A 65 -7.41 -6.63 -5.76
CA SER A 65 -8.51 -7.58 -5.57
C SER A 65 -8.11 -8.99 -6.04
N THR A 66 -7.31 -9.05 -7.11
CA THR A 66 -6.75 -10.26 -7.72
C THR A 66 -5.25 -10.11 -7.93
N GLY A 67 -4.48 -11.17 -7.68
CA GLY A 67 -3.04 -11.18 -7.93
C GLY A 67 -2.22 -10.38 -6.91
N ASP A 68 -1.07 -9.86 -7.34
CA ASP A 68 -0.15 -9.08 -6.51
C ASP A 68 0.27 -7.74 -7.16
N PHE A 69 0.88 -6.85 -6.35
CA PHE A 69 1.32 -5.56 -6.84
C PHE A 69 2.48 -5.64 -7.84
N TRP A 70 3.33 -6.66 -7.75
CA TRP A 70 4.54 -6.77 -8.56
C TRP A 70 4.30 -7.28 -9.97
N SER A 71 3.30 -8.13 -10.14
CA SER A 71 2.99 -8.88 -11.35
C SER A 71 1.78 -8.28 -12.08
N ASP A 72 0.72 -7.94 -11.35
CA ASP A 72 -0.60 -7.70 -11.95
C ASP A 72 -1.08 -6.24 -11.83
N PHE A 73 -0.33 -5.37 -11.15
CA PHE A 73 -0.75 -3.99 -10.95
C PHE A 73 -0.55 -3.11 -12.19
N HIS A 74 -1.66 -2.51 -12.61
CA HIS A 74 -1.79 -1.51 -13.66
C HIS A 74 -2.78 -0.42 -13.21
N ASN A 75 -2.86 0.69 -13.95
CA ASN A 75 -3.71 1.82 -13.56
C ASN A 75 -5.22 1.50 -13.49
N THR A 76 -5.65 0.37 -14.04
CA THR A 76 -7.04 -0.11 -14.05
C THR A 76 -7.25 -1.30 -13.10
N THR A 77 -6.26 -1.67 -12.30
CA THR A 77 -6.39 -2.81 -11.37
C THR A 77 -7.45 -2.50 -10.33
N ASN A 78 -8.41 -3.42 -10.17
CA ASN A 78 -9.40 -3.33 -9.11
C ASN A 78 -8.71 -3.52 -7.75
N LEU A 79 -9.03 -2.68 -6.79
CA LEU A 79 -8.38 -2.63 -5.48
C LEU A 79 -9.41 -2.94 -4.39
N HIS A 80 -8.98 -3.70 -3.40
CA HIS A 80 -9.78 -4.04 -2.23
C HIS A 80 -9.25 -3.33 -1.01
N ILE A 81 -10.14 -2.69 -0.26
CA ILE A 81 -9.83 -1.90 0.94
C ILE A 81 -10.40 -2.56 2.19
N ALA A 82 -9.63 -2.57 3.27
CA ALA A 82 -10.05 -3.16 4.54
C ALA A 82 -9.44 -2.42 5.74
N LEU A 83 -9.89 -2.82 6.93
CA LEU A 83 -9.41 -2.32 8.20
C LEU A 83 -8.61 -3.39 8.93
N THR A 84 -7.64 -2.96 9.72
CA THR A 84 -7.04 -3.79 10.78
C THR A 84 -7.49 -3.29 12.14
N ASP A 85 -7.79 -4.22 13.04
CA ASP A 85 -8.04 -3.87 14.45
C ASP A 85 -6.73 -3.77 15.24
N ALA A 86 -6.84 -3.49 16.54
CA ALA A 86 -5.70 -3.37 17.45
C ALA A 86 -4.83 -4.64 17.53
N ASP A 87 -5.41 -5.82 17.27
CA ASP A 87 -4.71 -7.11 17.26
C ASP A 87 -4.10 -7.44 15.88
N GLY A 88 -4.31 -6.60 14.87
CA GLY A 88 -3.92 -6.86 13.49
C GLY A 88 -4.81 -7.89 12.77
N SER A 89 -6.01 -8.17 13.31
CA SER A 89 -7.02 -8.94 12.57
C SER A 89 -7.62 -8.07 11.48
N ILE A 90 -8.03 -8.70 10.38
CA ILE A 90 -8.57 -7.99 9.23
C ILE A 90 -10.10 -7.98 9.30
N VAL A 91 -10.68 -6.79 9.20
CA VAL A 91 -12.12 -6.57 9.07
C VAL A 91 -12.40 -6.06 7.66
N GLU A 92 -13.12 -6.85 6.88
CA GLU A 92 -13.42 -6.55 5.48
C GLU A 92 -14.88 -6.86 5.15
N PHE A 93 -15.46 -6.06 4.26
CA PHE A 93 -16.79 -6.27 3.72
C PHE A 93 -16.67 -6.65 2.25
N ASP A 94 -17.15 -7.84 1.90
CA ASP A 94 -17.11 -8.38 0.55
C ASP A 94 -18.40 -9.17 0.26
N GLN A 95 -18.49 -9.89 -0.85
CA GLN A 95 -19.67 -10.70 -1.23
C GLN A 95 -20.24 -11.59 -0.10
N PRO A 96 -19.42 -12.24 0.76
CA PRO A 96 -19.93 -13.02 1.90
C PRO A 96 -20.48 -12.17 3.06
N GLY A 97 -20.51 -10.85 2.92
CA GLY A 97 -20.82 -9.90 3.97
C GLY A 97 -19.59 -9.47 4.76
N LEU A 98 -19.83 -8.94 5.96
CA LEU A 98 -18.78 -8.49 6.86
C LEU A 98 -18.07 -9.68 7.48
N THR A 99 -16.74 -9.71 7.35
CA THR A 99 -15.90 -10.77 7.91
C THR A 99 -14.80 -10.17 8.76
N ARG A 100 -14.51 -10.84 9.89
CA ARG A 100 -13.34 -10.57 10.73
C ARG A 100 -12.45 -11.80 10.76
N THR A 101 -11.28 -11.69 10.14
CA THR A 101 -10.28 -12.76 10.11
C THR A 101 -9.17 -12.46 11.10
N VAL A 102 -9.13 -13.23 12.19
CA VAL A 102 -8.09 -13.09 13.24
C VAL A 102 -6.68 -13.17 12.65
N ALA A 103 -5.75 -12.34 13.12
CA ALA A 103 -4.40 -12.16 12.55
C ALA A 103 -3.69 -13.48 12.18
N ARG A 104 -3.75 -14.48 13.08
CA ARG A 104 -3.13 -15.81 12.88
C ARG A 104 -3.74 -16.66 11.76
N ARG A 105 -4.94 -16.32 11.27
CA ARG A 105 -5.68 -17.02 10.20
C ARG A 105 -5.71 -16.22 8.90
N VAL A 106 -5.14 -15.01 8.89
CA VAL A 106 -5.06 -14.18 7.69
C VAL A 106 -4.20 -14.87 6.64
N ASP A 107 -4.71 -14.95 5.43
CA ASP A 107 -3.95 -15.38 4.27
C ASP A 107 -2.88 -14.34 3.92
N ARG A 108 -1.62 -14.67 4.20
CA ARG A 108 -0.47 -13.81 3.95
C ARG A 108 -0.21 -13.58 2.47
N SER A 109 -0.67 -14.46 1.58
CA SER A 109 -0.53 -14.23 0.13
C SER A 109 -1.40 -13.07 -0.35
N ARG A 110 -2.51 -12.80 0.34
CA ARG A 110 -3.43 -11.69 0.03
C ARG A 110 -3.08 -10.41 0.78
N TRP A 111 -2.64 -10.54 2.03
CA TRP A 111 -2.51 -9.40 2.96
C TRP A 111 -1.07 -9.13 3.44
N GLY A 112 -0.09 -9.82 2.87
CA GLY A 112 1.34 -9.63 3.18
C GLY A 112 1.96 -8.42 2.50
N GLN A 113 1.38 -7.93 1.41
CA GLN A 113 1.86 -6.78 0.64
C GLN A 113 0.71 -5.78 0.40
N CYS A 114 0.44 -4.96 1.41
CA CYS A 114 -0.63 -3.96 1.38
C CYS A 114 -0.07 -2.54 1.28
N LEU A 115 -0.87 -1.62 0.74
CA LEU A 115 -0.62 -0.19 0.88
C LEU A 115 -1.28 0.33 2.14
N LEU A 116 -0.51 1.11 2.90
CA LEU A 116 -1.01 1.83 4.05
C LEU A 116 -1.64 3.16 3.61
N ILE A 117 -2.93 3.33 3.86
CA ILE A 117 -3.68 4.56 3.56
C ILE A 117 -3.76 5.47 4.78
N LEU A 118 -4.11 4.88 5.92
CA LEU A 118 -4.22 5.55 7.22
C LEU A 118 -3.72 4.59 8.30
N GLN A 119 -3.03 5.11 9.30
CA GLN A 119 -2.81 4.45 10.58
C GLN A 119 -2.99 5.46 11.70
N VAL A 120 -3.69 5.06 12.76
CA VAL A 120 -3.81 5.89 13.96
C VAL A 120 -2.71 5.52 14.97
N PRO A 121 -2.24 6.46 15.81
CA PRO A 121 -1.29 6.17 16.87
C PRO A 121 -1.93 5.31 17.96
N GLU A 122 -1.09 4.73 18.82
CA GLU A 122 -1.52 3.91 19.96
C GLU A 122 -2.55 4.61 20.86
N SER A 123 -2.41 5.93 21.02
CA SER A 123 -3.34 6.76 21.81
C SER A 123 -4.76 6.85 21.26
N TRP A 124 -5.01 6.37 20.03
CA TRP A 124 -6.32 6.33 19.37
C TRP A 124 -6.87 4.91 19.19
N GLN A 125 -6.18 3.88 19.71
CA GLN A 125 -6.62 2.49 19.56
C GLN A 125 -7.98 2.26 20.22
N TYR A 126 -8.23 2.87 21.39
CA TYR A 126 -9.51 2.72 22.07
C TYR A 126 -10.66 3.28 21.20
N GLU A 127 -10.50 4.49 20.69
CA GLU A 127 -11.48 5.12 19.80
C GLU A 127 -11.67 4.30 18.51
N TRP A 128 -10.58 3.80 17.92
CA TRP A 128 -10.63 2.92 16.76
C TRP A 128 -11.50 1.69 17.00
N GLU A 129 -11.23 0.94 18.07
CA GLU A 129 -11.97 -0.27 18.42
C GLU A 129 -13.45 0.02 18.74
N GLN A 130 -13.72 1.10 19.48
CA GLN A 130 -15.10 1.50 19.80
C GLN A 130 -15.91 1.82 18.54
N GLN A 131 -15.35 2.60 17.61
CA GLN A 131 -16.06 2.94 16.37
C GLN A 131 -16.15 1.74 15.41
N LEU A 132 -15.12 0.89 15.37
CA LEU A 132 -15.15 -0.32 14.55
C LEU A 132 -16.25 -1.26 15.03
N HIS A 133 -16.35 -1.49 16.35
CA HIS A 133 -17.42 -2.26 16.95
C HIS A 133 -18.79 -1.68 16.61
N HIS A 134 -18.96 -0.36 16.73
CA HIS A 134 -20.21 0.31 16.41
C HIS A 134 -20.67 0.04 14.97
N VAL A 135 -19.79 0.23 13.99
CA VAL A 135 -20.12 0.03 12.57
C VAL A 135 -20.36 -1.45 12.27
N VAL A 136 -19.58 -2.36 12.85
CA VAL A 136 -19.74 -3.80 12.67
C VAL A 136 -21.12 -4.31 13.16
N GLU A 137 -21.66 -3.72 14.23
CA GLU A 137 -22.97 -4.09 14.77
C GLU A 137 -24.17 -3.54 13.95
N GLU A 138 -23.93 -2.62 13.03
CA GLU A 138 -24.98 -2.12 12.14
C GLU A 138 -25.50 -3.23 11.22
N ARG A 139 -26.82 -3.28 11.03
CA ARG A 139 -27.47 -4.33 10.23
C ARG A 139 -27.22 -4.23 8.72
N GLY A 140 -26.46 -3.23 8.26
CA GLY A 140 -26.21 -2.92 6.86
C GLY A 140 -25.16 -3.79 6.18
N TRP A 141 -24.31 -4.51 6.93
CA TRP A 141 -23.13 -5.19 6.39
C TRP A 141 -23.32 -6.70 6.20
N ARG A 142 -24.47 -7.10 5.64
CA ARG A 142 -24.75 -8.51 5.33
C ARG A 142 -24.47 -8.81 3.86
N ASP A 143 -24.22 -10.08 3.57
CA ASP A 143 -24.06 -10.63 2.21
C ASP A 143 -25.14 -10.13 1.23
N ARG A 144 -26.41 -10.16 1.64
CA ARG A 144 -27.55 -9.76 0.82
C ARG A 144 -27.63 -8.26 0.50
N GLU A 145 -26.92 -7.44 1.26
CA GLU A 145 -26.87 -5.99 1.05
C GLU A 145 -25.67 -5.60 0.16
N TYR A 146 -24.74 -6.54 -0.08
CA TYR A 146 -23.56 -6.28 -0.89
C TYR A 146 -23.94 -5.92 -2.33
N ASP A 147 -23.40 -4.81 -2.80
CA ASP A 147 -23.50 -4.33 -4.17
C ASP A 147 -22.14 -3.74 -4.58
N GLU A 148 -21.53 -4.32 -5.62
CA GLU A 148 -20.18 -3.95 -6.09
C GLU A 148 -20.05 -2.45 -6.38
N ASP A 149 -21.13 -1.78 -6.81
CA ASP A 149 -21.13 -0.38 -7.21
C ASP A 149 -21.62 0.56 -6.09
N GLN A 150 -22.52 0.12 -5.21
CA GLN A 150 -23.24 0.97 -4.26
C GLN A 150 -22.92 0.67 -2.79
N LEU A 151 -22.73 -0.60 -2.41
CA LEU A 151 -22.44 -1.00 -1.05
C LEU A 151 -21.40 -2.12 -1.03
N ASN A 152 -20.14 -1.72 -0.97
CA ASN A 152 -18.96 -2.59 -1.09
C ASN A 152 -17.93 -2.27 0.00
N CYS A 153 -16.75 -2.90 -0.07
CA CYS A 153 -15.63 -2.70 0.85
C CYS A 153 -15.27 -1.21 1.05
N PHE A 154 -15.35 -0.41 -0.01
CA PHE A 154 -15.07 1.02 0.04
C PHE A 154 -16.08 1.76 0.88
N SER A 155 -17.35 1.44 0.71
CA SER A 155 -18.46 2.05 1.44
C SER A 155 -18.36 1.77 2.93
N PHE A 156 -17.99 0.54 3.29
CA PHE A 156 -17.70 0.13 4.67
C PHE A 156 -16.59 0.98 5.31
N VAL A 157 -15.45 1.12 4.63
CA VAL A 157 -14.33 1.91 5.16
C VAL A 157 -14.69 3.39 5.28
N LEU A 158 -15.41 3.96 4.31
CA LEU A 158 -15.84 5.36 4.41
C LEU A 158 -16.80 5.58 5.58
N GLU A 159 -17.75 4.67 5.81
CA GLU A 159 -18.66 4.77 6.95
C GLU A 159 -17.89 4.75 8.28
N PHE A 160 -16.97 3.78 8.43
CA PHE A 160 -16.08 3.72 9.59
C PHE A 160 -15.30 5.03 9.80
N LEU A 161 -14.71 5.61 8.75
CA LEU A 161 -13.95 6.86 8.87
C LEU A 161 -14.82 8.05 9.29
N ARG A 162 -16.10 8.11 8.88
CA ARG A 162 -17.06 9.15 9.31
C ARG A 162 -17.31 9.10 10.81
N PHE A 163 -17.37 7.90 11.37
CA PHE A 163 -17.52 7.70 12.82
C PHE A 163 -16.21 7.97 13.58
N LEU A 164 -15.08 7.49 13.06
CA LEU A 164 -13.77 7.63 13.71
C LEU A 164 -13.37 9.09 13.93
N ARG A 165 -13.62 9.98 12.95
CA ARG A 165 -13.27 11.41 13.01
C ARG A 165 -11.80 11.71 13.36
N TYR A 166 -10.90 10.80 13.00
CA TYR A 166 -9.47 10.99 13.17
C TYR A 166 -8.89 11.89 12.07
N GLY A 167 -8.15 12.93 12.48
CA GLY A 167 -7.53 13.88 11.56
C GLY A 167 -8.51 14.49 10.56
N ASP A 168 -8.09 14.59 9.30
CA ASP A 168 -8.92 15.12 8.21
C ASP A 168 -9.60 14.03 7.38
N TYR A 169 -9.34 12.74 7.62
CA TYR A 169 -9.82 11.64 6.79
C TYR A 169 -11.35 11.60 6.67
N TRP A 170 -12.05 11.86 7.78
CA TRP A 170 -13.51 11.88 7.82
C TRP A 170 -14.12 12.98 6.93
N LYS A 171 -13.41 14.09 6.68
CA LYS A 171 -13.89 15.22 5.85
C LYS A 171 -13.99 14.88 4.36
N TYR A 172 -13.30 13.83 3.94
CA TYR A 172 -13.32 13.33 2.56
C TYR A 172 -14.09 12.02 2.44
N ALA A 173 -14.54 11.44 3.56
CA ALA A 173 -15.24 10.17 3.57
C ALA A 173 -16.69 10.29 3.10
N ASP A 174 -17.18 11.48 2.74
CA ASP A 174 -18.51 11.71 2.15
C ASP A 174 -18.60 11.27 0.68
N SER A 175 -17.49 11.21 -0.04
CA SER A 175 -17.42 10.82 -1.46
C SER A 175 -16.26 9.89 -1.74
N ARG A 176 -16.52 8.82 -2.50
CA ARG A 176 -15.48 7.88 -2.94
C ARG A 176 -14.44 8.57 -3.81
N GLU A 177 -14.87 9.48 -4.66
CA GLU A 177 -14.03 10.24 -5.58
C GLU A 177 -13.10 11.18 -4.81
N ARG A 178 -13.65 11.90 -3.81
CA ARG A 178 -12.86 12.82 -2.96
C ARG A 178 -11.82 12.06 -2.14
N PHE A 179 -12.24 11.00 -1.45
CA PHE A 179 -11.32 10.17 -0.67
C PHE A 179 -10.23 9.54 -1.54
N SER A 180 -10.63 9.01 -2.71
CA SER A 180 -9.67 8.40 -3.64
C SER A 180 -8.67 9.41 -4.16
N THR A 181 -9.12 10.58 -4.59
CA THR A 181 -8.25 11.64 -5.13
C THR A 181 -7.23 12.10 -4.10
N GLU A 182 -7.64 12.28 -2.85
CA GLU A 182 -6.79 12.82 -1.79
C GLU A 182 -5.82 11.76 -1.24
N PHE A 183 -6.28 10.53 -1.00
CA PHE A 183 -5.49 9.55 -0.24
C PHE A 183 -5.04 8.32 -1.03
N ILE A 184 -5.83 7.84 -1.99
CA ILE A 184 -5.54 6.58 -2.71
C ILE A 184 -4.71 6.84 -3.96
N VAL A 185 -5.07 7.83 -4.77
CA VAL A 185 -4.40 8.16 -6.04
C VAL A 185 -2.91 8.52 -5.83
N PRO A 186 -2.51 9.33 -4.83
CA PRO A 186 -1.10 9.63 -4.61
C PRO A 186 -0.28 8.38 -4.23
N LYS A 187 -0.85 7.50 -3.41
CA LYS A 187 -0.22 6.25 -2.98
C LYS A 187 -0.05 5.29 -4.15
N THR A 188 -1.12 5.05 -4.90
CA THR A 188 -1.10 4.16 -6.08
C THR A 188 -0.18 4.67 -7.18
N ARG A 189 -0.07 5.98 -7.42
CA ARG A 189 0.93 6.56 -8.34
C ARG A 189 2.37 6.29 -7.89
N THR A 190 2.63 6.44 -6.59
CA THR A 190 3.96 6.15 -6.03
C THR A 190 4.33 4.68 -6.21
N VAL A 191 3.37 3.79 -5.99
CA VAL A 191 3.52 2.34 -6.16
C VAL A 191 3.73 1.97 -7.62
N ALA A 192 2.94 2.54 -8.53
CA ALA A 192 3.13 2.35 -9.98
C ALA A 192 4.54 2.77 -10.42
N LYS A 193 5.05 3.92 -9.93
CA LYS A 193 6.43 4.35 -10.19
C LYS A 193 7.41 3.32 -9.64
N TYR A 194 7.28 2.93 -8.37
CA TYR A 194 8.18 1.97 -7.73
C TYR A 194 8.26 0.64 -8.50
N ILE A 195 7.11 0.06 -8.85
CA ILE A 195 7.03 -1.20 -9.62
C ILE A 195 7.67 -1.03 -11.00
N THR A 196 7.45 0.11 -11.65
CA THR A 196 8.07 0.40 -12.95
C THR A 196 9.59 0.40 -12.84
N ILE A 197 10.14 1.04 -11.81
CA ILE A 197 11.59 1.06 -11.54
C ILE A 197 12.10 -0.36 -11.33
N PHE A 198 11.43 -1.11 -10.45
CA PHE A 198 11.80 -2.48 -10.11
C PHE A 198 11.85 -3.39 -11.35
N ARG A 199 10.78 -3.38 -12.17
CA ARG A 199 10.70 -4.16 -13.42
C ARG A 199 11.81 -3.76 -14.40
N ARG A 200 12.09 -2.47 -14.55
CA ARG A 200 13.17 -1.98 -15.42
C ARG A 200 14.54 -2.46 -14.96
N ILE A 201 14.82 -2.44 -13.65
CA ILE A 201 16.08 -2.97 -13.09
C ILE A 201 16.18 -4.48 -13.33
N ARG A 202 15.10 -5.25 -13.11
CA ARG A 202 15.09 -6.70 -13.38
C ARG A 202 15.39 -7.04 -14.83
N GLU A 203 14.85 -6.27 -15.77
CA GLU A 203 15.01 -6.51 -17.20
C GLU A 203 16.37 -6.03 -17.73
N HIS A 204 16.88 -4.88 -17.28
CA HIS A 204 18.03 -4.19 -17.89
C HIS A 204 19.25 -4.05 -16.98
N GLY A 205 19.15 -4.51 -15.72
CA GLY A 205 20.18 -4.36 -14.69
C GLY A 205 20.20 -3.00 -13.97
N TYR A 206 19.55 -1.97 -14.53
CA TYR A 206 19.44 -0.64 -13.93
C TYR A 206 18.31 0.18 -14.56
N TRP A 207 17.91 1.27 -13.89
CA TRP A 207 17.08 2.33 -14.48
C TRP A 207 17.72 3.70 -14.23
N ALA A 208 17.64 4.61 -15.19
CA ALA A 208 18.11 5.99 -15.01
C ALA A 208 16.95 6.92 -15.35
N GLU A 209 16.57 7.76 -14.39
CA GLU A 209 15.52 8.76 -14.59
C GLU A 209 16.00 9.76 -15.65
N LEU A 210 15.20 9.94 -16.70
CA LEU A 210 15.48 10.94 -17.72
C LEU A 210 15.27 12.33 -17.12
N ASP A 211 16.07 13.31 -17.56
CA ASP A 211 15.87 14.71 -17.22
C ASP A 211 14.46 15.11 -17.67
N GLN A 212 13.58 15.44 -16.72
CA GLN A 212 12.26 16.05 -16.99
C GLN A 212 12.42 17.54 -17.29
#